data_AF-A0A7W1P8U8-F1
#
_entry.id   AF-A0A7W1P8U8-F1
#
_cell.length_a   1.000
_cell.length_b   1.000
_cell.length_c   1.000
_cell.angle_alpha   90.00
_cell.angle_beta   90.00
_cell.angle_gamma   90.00
#
_symmetry.space_group_name_H-M   'P 1'
#
loop_
_entity.id
_entity.type
_entity.pdbx_description
1 polymer ?
#
loop_
_entity_poly.entity_id
_entity_poly.type
_entity_poly.pdbx_seq_one_letter_code
_entity_poly.pdbx_strand_id
1 'polypeptide(L)'
;ALSILTTTGYASVDFELWNDQAKMILFVLMFIGGCAGSAAGGPKVVRQVLIARYTLLELRRTVHPRGVLPVKLGGRVVPEEIMRAVLVFFLFYLLVFAVCSTVVVALGADLVTGITASIAATGNIGPGFGGIGPMGSYADLHPVSKIILALAMWVGRLEVLTVLALLRPEVWRMMRW
;
A
#
# COMPACT_ATOMS: atom_id res chain seq x y z
N ALA A 1 11.20 -4.78 12.52
CA ALA A 1 9.94 -5.44 12.09
C ALA A 1 8.70 -4.66 12.54
N LEU A 2 8.41 -4.55 13.86
CA LEU A 2 7.22 -3.86 14.36
C LEU A 2 7.06 -2.44 13.80
N SER A 3 8.14 -1.64 13.82
CA SER A 3 8.12 -0.27 13.33
C SER A 3 7.72 -0.12 11.85
N ILE A 4 8.19 -1.04 11.00
CA ILE A 4 7.89 -1.06 9.56
C ILE A 4 6.43 -1.48 9.33
N LEU A 5 5.98 -2.52 10.03
CA LEU A 5 4.59 -3.02 9.94
C LEU A 5 3.57 -1.98 10.41
N THR A 6 3.87 -1.26 11.49
CA THR A 6 3.00 -0.19 11.99
C THR A 6 3.20 1.14 11.27
N THR A 7 4.02 1.15 10.21
CA THR A 7 4.37 2.33 9.38
C THR A 7 4.88 3.51 10.22
N THR A 8 5.59 3.24 11.32
CA THR A 8 6.17 4.29 12.18
C THR A 8 7.53 4.74 11.66
N GLY A 9 8.26 3.88 10.95
CA GLY A 9 9.48 4.26 10.23
C GLY A 9 10.72 4.46 11.12
N TYR A 10 10.64 4.21 12.42
CA TYR A 10 11.79 4.22 13.31
C TYR A 10 12.71 3.03 13.04
N ALA A 11 14.02 3.30 13.00
CA ALA A 11 15.06 2.29 12.92
C ALA A 11 16.10 2.52 14.01
N SER A 12 16.29 1.55 14.89
CA SER A 12 17.35 1.55 15.90
C SER A 12 18.64 0.92 15.40
N VAL A 13 18.57 0.17 14.30
CA VAL A 13 19.69 -0.55 13.68
C VAL A 13 19.58 -0.42 12.17
N ASP A 14 20.74 -0.48 11.51
CA ASP A 14 20.78 -0.47 10.05
C ASP A 14 20.43 -1.84 9.48
N PHE A 15 19.16 -2.00 9.10
CA PHE A 15 18.67 -3.23 8.47
C PHE A 15 19.05 -3.33 6.99
N GLU A 16 19.72 -2.33 6.40
CA GLU A 16 20.33 -2.48 5.07
C GLU A 16 21.51 -3.46 5.11
N LEU A 17 22.13 -3.66 6.28
CA LEU A 17 23.23 -4.61 6.45
C LEU A 17 22.76 -6.05 6.70
N TRP A 18 21.46 -6.28 6.75
CA TRP A 18 20.90 -7.60 7.02
C TRP A 18 20.91 -8.49 5.77
N ASN A 19 20.85 -9.80 5.98
CA ASN A 19 20.74 -10.77 4.90
C ASN A 19 19.48 -10.52 4.05
N ASP A 20 19.57 -10.80 2.74
CA ASP A 20 18.49 -10.55 1.78
C ASP A 20 17.17 -11.25 2.14
N GLN A 21 17.25 -12.42 2.77
CA GLN A 21 16.07 -13.14 3.28
C GLN A 21 15.28 -12.30 4.29
N ALA A 22 15.96 -11.59 5.19
CA ALA A 22 15.32 -10.74 6.18
C ALA A 22 14.76 -9.47 5.52
N LYS A 23 15.48 -8.88 4.55
CA LYS A 23 14.99 -7.74 3.75
C LYS A 23 13.73 -8.09 2.99
N MET A 24 13.65 -9.29 2.40
CA MET A 24 12.45 -9.78 1.72
C MET A 24 11.23 -9.89 2.64
N ILE A 25 11.41 -10.37 3.88
CA ILE A 25 10.33 -10.39 4.87
C ILE A 25 9.87 -8.96 5.19
N LEU A 26 10.80 -8.03 5.41
CA LEU A 26 10.48 -6.63 5.66
C LEU A 26 9.74 -6.01 4.48
N PHE A 27 10.17 -6.28 3.25
CA PHE A 27 9.50 -5.81 2.03
C PHE A 27 8.04 -6.28 1.95
N VAL A 28 7.76 -7.55 2.24
CA VAL A 28 6.39 -8.07 2.28
C VAL A 28 5.57 -7.37 3.35
N LEU A 29 6.16 -7.11 4.53
CA LEU A 29 5.49 -6.38 5.60
C LEU A 29 5.15 -4.93 5.23
N MET A 30 5.86 -4.30 4.29
CA MET A 30 5.54 -2.95 3.81
C MET A 30 4.16 -2.87 3.11
N PHE A 31 3.62 -3.98 2.63
CA PHE A 31 2.27 -4.03 2.06
C PHE A 31 1.17 -4.18 3.12
N ILE A 32 1.54 -4.47 4.37
CA ILE A 32 0.61 -4.70 5.49
C ILE A 32 0.70 -3.52 6.43
N GLY A 33 -0.30 -2.63 6.39
CA GLY A 33 -0.41 -1.51 7.31
C GLY A 33 -1.05 -1.91 8.65
N GLY A 34 -1.19 -0.95 9.55
CA GLY A 34 -1.78 -1.16 10.88
C GLY A 34 -3.30 -1.41 10.88
N CYS A 35 -3.88 -1.43 12.09
CA CYS A 35 -5.31 -1.61 12.29
C CYS A 35 -6.15 -0.49 11.67
N ALA A 36 -7.40 -0.80 11.31
CA ALA A 36 -8.37 0.22 10.90
C ALA A 36 -8.60 1.24 12.04
N GLY A 37 -8.73 2.52 11.71
CA GLY A 37 -8.86 3.61 12.69
C GLY A 37 -7.56 4.03 13.39
N SER A 38 -6.43 3.38 13.11
CA SER A 38 -5.11 3.81 13.58
C SER A 38 -4.47 4.87 12.67
N ALA A 39 -3.51 5.62 13.22
CA ALA A 39 -2.68 6.59 12.50
C ALA A 39 -1.70 5.95 11.49
N ALA A 40 -1.56 4.62 11.47
CA ALA A 40 -0.73 3.91 10.50
C ALA A 40 -1.15 4.18 9.05
N GLY A 41 -0.21 4.14 8.10
CA GLY A 41 -0.45 4.22 6.67
C GLY A 41 -0.74 2.85 6.04
N GLY A 42 -0.72 2.85 4.70
CA GLY A 42 -0.81 1.64 3.88
C GLY A 42 -2.15 0.89 3.93
N PRO A 43 -2.24 -0.24 3.20
CA PRO A 43 -3.41 -1.10 3.23
C PRO A 43 -3.63 -1.70 4.62
N LYS A 44 -4.70 -1.28 5.30
CA LYS A 44 -5.02 -1.73 6.65
C LYS A 44 -5.17 -3.25 6.74
N VAL A 45 -4.79 -3.84 7.87
CA VAL A 45 -4.88 -5.30 8.13
C VAL A 45 -6.28 -5.84 7.80
N VAL A 46 -7.34 -5.11 8.14
CA VAL A 46 -8.73 -5.52 7.86
C VAL A 46 -8.95 -5.80 6.37
N ARG A 47 -8.38 -4.97 5.48
CA ARG A 47 -8.52 -5.15 4.02
C ARG A 47 -7.75 -6.38 3.54
N GLN A 48 -6.57 -6.65 4.10
CA GLN A 48 -5.79 -7.85 3.81
C GLN A 48 -6.57 -9.12 4.20
N VAL A 49 -7.20 -9.12 5.39
CA VAL A 49 -8.03 -10.23 5.85
C VAL A 49 -9.24 -10.43 4.94
N LEU A 50 -9.91 -9.35 4.53
CA LEU A 50 -11.06 -9.41 3.64
C LEU A 50 -10.70 -9.99 2.27
N ILE A 51 -9.59 -9.58 1.67
CA ILE A 51 -9.09 -10.17 0.42
C ILE A 51 -8.77 -11.65 0.61
N ALA A 52 -8.04 -12.03 1.65
CA ALA A 52 -7.70 -13.43 1.88
C ALA A 52 -8.96 -14.31 2.01
N ARG A 53 -9.98 -13.81 2.74
CA ARG A 53 -11.27 -14.51 2.87
C ARG A 53 -12.03 -14.56 1.55
N TYR A 54 -12.03 -13.48 0.78
CA TYR A 54 -12.68 -13.41 -0.53
C TYR A 54 -12.03 -14.38 -1.53
N THR A 55 -10.70 -14.44 -1.60
CA THR A 55 -9.98 -15.38 -2.45
C THR A 55 -10.28 -16.83 -2.09
N LEU A 56 -10.27 -17.18 -0.81
CA LEU A 56 -10.63 -18.53 -0.36
C LEU A 56 -12.10 -18.87 -0.67
N LEU A 57 -12.99 -17.89 -0.62
CA LEU A 57 -14.39 -18.05 -0.96
C LEU A 57 -14.58 -18.33 -2.45
N GLU A 58 -13.91 -17.56 -3.31
CA GLU A 58 -13.95 -17.74 -4.76
C GLU A 58 -13.39 -19.10 -5.17
N LEU A 59 -12.28 -19.55 -4.56
CA LEU A 59 -11.76 -20.91 -4.75
C LEU A 59 -12.79 -21.99 -4.39
N ARG A 60 -13.55 -21.79 -3.30
CA ARG A 60 -14.62 -22.73 -2.90
C ARG A 60 -15.83 -22.68 -3.83
N ARG A 61 -16.18 -21.50 -4.35
CA ARG A 61 -17.26 -21.33 -5.35
C ARG A 61 -16.95 -22.07 -6.64
N THR A 62 -15.68 -22.11 -7.07
CA THR A 62 -15.26 -22.92 -8.23
C THR A 62 -15.59 -24.40 -8.06
N VAL A 63 -15.50 -24.92 -6.83
CA VAL A 63 -15.83 -26.32 -6.52
C VAL A 63 -17.34 -26.51 -6.28
N HIS A 64 -18.01 -25.53 -5.68
CA HIS A 64 -19.43 -25.58 -5.33
C HIS A 64 -20.21 -24.41 -5.98
N PRO A 65 -20.52 -24.47 -7.28
CA PRO A 65 -21.07 -23.34 -8.04
C PRO A 65 -22.47 -22.89 -7.61
N ARG A 66 -23.21 -23.72 -6.87
CA ARG A 66 -24.53 -23.38 -6.31
C ARG A 66 -24.49 -22.95 -4.84
N GLY A 67 -23.32 -22.89 -4.23
CA GLY A 67 -23.16 -22.53 -2.82
C GLY A 67 -23.25 -21.02 -2.58
N VAL A 68 -24.28 -20.57 -1.86
CA VAL A 68 -24.35 -19.19 -1.35
C VAL A 68 -23.44 -19.09 -0.12
N LEU A 69 -22.17 -18.83 -0.37
CA LEU A 69 -21.16 -18.66 0.66
C LEU A 69 -20.86 -17.15 0.80
N PRO A 70 -21.31 -16.46 1.87
CA PRO A 70 -20.98 -15.06 2.07
C PRO A 70 -19.61 -14.88 2.75
N VAL A 71 -18.88 -13.80 2.41
CA VAL A 71 -17.72 -13.37 3.20
C VAL A 71 -18.22 -12.82 4.53
N LYS A 72 -17.65 -13.32 5.64
CA LYS A 72 -17.97 -12.86 6.99
C LYS A 72 -16.74 -12.25 7.66
N LEU A 73 -16.94 -11.14 8.38
CA LEU A 73 -15.94 -10.51 9.24
C LEU A 73 -16.60 -10.23 10.61
N GLY A 74 -16.00 -10.74 11.69
CA GLY A 74 -16.57 -10.56 13.05
C GLY A 74 -18.00 -11.10 13.19
N GLY A 75 -18.33 -12.20 12.50
CA GLY A 75 -19.67 -12.80 12.50
C GLY A 75 -20.70 -12.12 11.60
N ARG A 76 -20.42 -10.93 11.06
CA ARG A 76 -21.32 -10.20 10.15
C ARG A 76 -20.97 -10.47 8.69
N VAL A 77 -22.00 -10.55 7.84
CA VAL A 77 -21.84 -10.66 6.39
C VAL A 77 -21.34 -9.32 5.85
N VAL A 78 -20.29 -9.38 5.02
CA VAL A 78 -19.76 -8.21 4.32
C VAL A 78 -20.46 -8.08 2.97
N PRO A 79 -21.13 -6.95 2.68
CA PRO A 79 -21.75 -6.71 1.39
C PRO A 79 -20.76 -6.79 0.23
N GLU A 80 -21.21 -7.27 -0.93
CA GLU A 80 -20.36 -7.39 -2.13
C GLU A 80 -19.84 -6.04 -2.63
N GLU A 81 -20.59 -4.97 -2.43
CA GLU A 81 -20.17 -3.60 -2.75
C GLU A 81 -18.89 -3.20 -2.00
N ILE A 82 -18.78 -3.57 -0.72
CA ILE A 82 -17.57 -3.33 0.08
C ILE A 82 -16.42 -4.17 -0.46
N MET A 83 -16.67 -5.42 -0.87
CA MET A 83 -15.62 -6.26 -1.47
C MET A 83 -15.12 -5.69 -2.79
N ARG A 84 -16.02 -5.20 -3.64
CA ARG A 84 -15.64 -4.52 -4.87
C ARG A 84 -14.79 -3.28 -4.58
N ALA A 85 -15.18 -2.46 -3.61
CA ALA A 85 -14.41 -1.29 -3.20
C ALA A 85 -13.01 -1.65 -2.69
N VAL A 86 -12.89 -2.74 -1.91
CA VAL A 86 -11.59 -3.25 -1.43
C VAL A 86 -10.72 -3.74 -2.59
N LEU A 87 -11.27 -4.48 -3.56
CA LEU A 87 -10.50 -4.92 -4.73
C LEU A 87 -10.00 -3.75 -5.59
N VAL A 88 -10.87 -2.76 -5.85
CA VAL A 88 -10.50 -1.54 -6.59
C VAL A 88 -9.40 -0.77 -5.85
N PHE A 89 -9.51 -0.67 -4.51
CA PHE A 89 -8.47 -0.06 -3.69
C PHE A 89 -7.11 -0.73 -3.90
N PHE A 90 -7.03 -2.07 -3.86
CA PHE A 90 -5.78 -2.79 -4.03
C PHE A 90 -5.20 -2.67 -5.44
N LEU A 91 -6.03 -2.78 -6.46
CA LEU A 91 -5.59 -2.61 -7.86
C LEU A 91 -4.98 -1.23 -8.08
N PHE A 92 -5.64 -0.18 -7.59
CA PHE A 92 -5.14 1.17 -7.76
C PHE A 92 -3.92 1.46 -6.86
N TYR A 93 -3.87 0.90 -5.65
CA TYR A 93 -2.67 0.97 -4.79
C TYR A 93 -1.45 0.37 -5.50
N LEU A 94 -1.60 -0.81 -6.11
CA LEU A 94 -0.55 -1.45 -6.90
C LEU A 94 -0.19 -0.65 -8.16
N LEU A 95 -1.17 -0.04 -8.82
CA LEU A 95 -0.93 0.83 -9.97
C LEU A 95 -0.08 2.05 -9.59
N VAL A 96 -0.44 2.75 -8.51
CA VAL A 96 0.33 3.91 -8.02
C VAL A 96 1.75 3.50 -7.65
N PHE A 97 1.90 2.40 -6.93
CA PHE A 97 3.20 1.82 -6.59
C PHE A 97 4.03 1.51 -7.85
N ALA A 98 3.45 0.84 -8.85
CA ALA A 98 4.14 0.47 -10.08
C ALA A 98 4.57 1.70 -10.88
N VAL A 99 3.68 2.69 -11.07
CA VAL A 99 3.99 3.93 -11.78
C VAL A 99 5.10 4.71 -11.07
N CYS A 100 5.01 4.87 -9.74
CA CYS A 100 6.06 5.57 -8.98
C CYS A 100 7.40 4.86 -9.12
N SER A 101 7.41 3.53 -9.00
CA SER A 101 8.63 2.72 -9.12
C SER A 101 9.27 2.88 -10.48
N THR A 102 8.48 2.76 -11.56
CA THR A 102 8.97 2.94 -12.93
C THR A 102 9.56 4.33 -13.15
N VAL A 103 8.88 5.39 -12.69
CA VAL A 103 9.37 6.75 -12.91
C VAL A 103 10.63 7.03 -12.10
N VAL A 104 10.70 6.59 -10.84
CA VAL A 104 11.88 6.80 -10.01
C VAL A 104 13.11 6.08 -10.57
N VAL A 105 12.94 4.85 -11.06
CA VAL A 105 14.02 4.09 -11.74
C VAL A 105 14.40 4.76 -13.06
N ALA A 106 13.43 5.22 -13.86
CA ALA A 106 13.70 5.92 -15.12
C ALA A 106 14.47 7.24 -14.92
N LEU A 107 14.36 7.85 -13.74
CA LEU A 107 15.10 9.06 -13.35
C LEU A 107 16.50 8.77 -12.78
N GLY A 108 16.98 7.52 -12.85
CA GLY A 108 18.35 7.14 -12.54
C GLY A 108 18.57 6.49 -11.17
N ALA A 109 17.52 6.21 -10.41
CA ALA A 109 17.65 5.40 -9.19
C ALA A 109 17.86 3.92 -9.53
N ASP A 110 18.60 3.21 -8.67
CA ASP A 110 18.71 1.75 -8.81
C ASP A 110 17.35 1.06 -8.57
N LEU A 111 17.20 -0.16 -9.09
CA LEU A 111 15.93 -0.88 -9.08
C LEU A 111 15.41 -1.13 -7.65
N VAL A 112 16.31 -1.43 -6.71
CA VAL A 112 15.95 -1.74 -5.32
C VAL A 112 15.49 -0.46 -4.62
N THR A 113 16.23 0.64 -4.75
CA THR A 113 15.86 1.96 -4.24
C THR A 113 14.54 2.42 -4.86
N GLY A 114 14.36 2.34 -6.17
CA GLY A 114 13.14 2.81 -6.84
C GLY A 114 11.87 2.06 -6.40
N ILE A 115 11.95 0.73 -6.31
CA ILE A 115 10.85 -0.12 -5.81
C ILE A 115 10.57 0.19 -4.34
N THR A 116 11.60 0.20 -3.51
CA THR A 116 11.43 0.32 -2.05
C THR A 116 11.01 1.73 -1.64
N ALA A 117 11.50 2.76 -2.34
CA ALA A 117 11.07 4.15 -2.20
C ALA A 117 9.57 4.28 -2.47
N SER A 118 9.12 3.65 -3.55
CA SER A 118 7.74 3.78 -4.01
C SER A 118 6.76 3.10 -3.06
N ILE A 119 7.07 1.91 -2.56
CA ILE A 119 6.22 1.26 -1.55
C ILE A 119 6.31 1.98 -0.20
N ALA A 120 7.48 2.48 0.19
CA ALA A 120 7.66 3.23 1.42
C ALA A 120 6.85 4.53 1.42
N ALA A 121 6.86 5.27 0.30
CA ALA A 121 6.09 6.49 0.12
C ALA A 121 4.58 6.19 0.06
N THR A 122 4.15 5.26 -0.81
CA THR A 122 2.72 4.92 -0.95
C THR A 122 2.13 4.34 0.35
N GLY A 123 2.93 3.56 1.09
CA GLY A 123 2.56 2.99 2.39
C GLY A 123 2.72 3.97 3.56
N ASN A 124 3.31 5.14 3.36
CA ASN A 124 3.71 6.09 4.41
C ASN A 124 4.55 5.43 5.52
N ILE A 125 5.52 4.61 5.14
CA ILE A 125 6.37 3.83 6.05
C ILE A 125 7.62 4.61 6.43
N GLY A 126 8.24 5.30 5.47
CA GLY A 126 9.47 6.07 5.67
C GLY A 126 10.69 5.42 5.02
N PRO A 127 11.39 4.48 5.70
CA PRO A 127 12.63 3.91 5.18
C PRO A 127 12.37 2.84 4.11
N GLY A 128 13.26 2.77 3.12
CA GLY A 128 13.31 1.72 2.09
C GLY A 128 14.59 0.89 2.22
N PHE A 129 15.15 0.47 1.08
CA PHE A 129 16.46 -0.19 1.00
C PHE A 129 17.40 0.59 0.08
N GLY A 130 18.68 0.24 0.11
CA GLY A 130 19.72 0.92 -0.65
C GLY A 130 20.01 2.32 -0.10
N GLY A 131 20.13 3.32 -0.97
CA GLY A 131 20.47 4.70 -0.59
C GLY A 131 19.44 5.38 0.32
N ILE A 132 18.21 4.85 0.37
CA ILE A 132 17.11 5.31 1.23
C ILE A 132 16.84 4.36 2.41
N GLY A 133 17.84 3.56 2.76
CA GLY A 133 17.81 2.70 3.94
C GLY A 133 17.53 3.46 5.24
N PRO A 134 17.47 2.76 6.38
CA PRO A 134 17.13 3.37 7.67
C PRO A 134 18.10 4.47 8.11
N MET A 135 19.37 4.38 7.71
CA MET A 135 20.40 5.39 7.95
C MET A 135 20.75 6.19 6.67
N GLY A 136 19.98 5.98 5.59
CA GLY A 136 20.14 6.65 4.31
C GLY A 136 19.32 7.93 4.20
N SER A 137 19.22 8.47 2.99
CA SER A 137 18.49 9.71 2.72
C SER A 137 17.86 9.72 1.34
N TYR A 138 16.69 10.36 1.23
CA TYR A 138 16.06 10.67 -0.05
C TYR A 138 16.71 11.89 -0.75
N ALA A 139 17.71 12.53 -0.14
CA ALA A 139 18.33 13.75 -0.66
C ALA A 139 18.95 13.54 -2.04
N ASP A 140 19.62 12.42 -2.24
CA ASP A 140 20.37 12.07 -3.46
C ASP A 140 19.47 11.69 -4.64
N LEU A 141 18.17 11.52 -4.40
CA LEU A 141 17.21 11.28 -5.47
C LEU A 141 16.99 12.55 -6.32
N HIS A 142 16.74 12.32 -7.60
CA HIS A 142 16.38 13.36 -8.55
C HIS A 142 15.20 14.21 -8.02
N PRO A 143 15.20 15.55 -8.22
CA PRO A 143 14.14 16.43 -7.71
C PRO A 143 12.72 16.00 -8.12
N VAL A 144 12.56 15.52 -9.36
CA VAL A 144 11.28 15.01 -9.86
C VAL A 144 10.84 13.74 -9.14
N SER A 145 11.77 12.83 -8.81
CA SER A 145 11.48 11.63 -8.03
C SER A 145 10.91 12.00 -6.65
N LYS A 146 11.48 13.01 -6.00
CA LYS A 146 10.99 13.50 -4.71
C LYS A 146 9.56 14.04 -4.78
N ILE A 147 9.22 14.79 -5.84
CA ILE A 147 7.85 15.30 -6.05
C ILE A 147 6.87 14.14 -6.24
N ILE A 148 7.23 13.15 -7.06
CA ILE A 148 6.37 11.99 -7.33
C ILE A 148 6.15 11.16 -6.06
N LEU A 149 7.21 10.91 -5.29
CA LEU A 149 7.11 10.21 -4.01
C LEU A 149 6.27 11.00 -3.00
N ALA A 150 6.37 12.33 -2.96
CA ALA A 150 5.52 13.16 -2.12
C ALA A 150 4.02 13.07 -2.51
N LEU A 151 3.72 13.03 -3.81
CA LEU A 151 2.36 12.78 -4.29
C LEU A 151 1.88 11.37 -3.93
N ALA A 152 2.76 10.36 -4.01
CA ALA A 152 2.45 8.99 -3.61
C ALA A 152 2.10 8.90 -2.11
N MET A 153 2.83 9.63 -1.24
CA MET A 153 2.52 9.74 0.19
C MET A 153 1.13 10.34 0.42
N TRP A 154 0.80 11.40 -0.30
CA TRP A 154 -0.53 12.02 -0.27
C TRP A 154 -1.64 11.05 -0.64
N VAL A 155 -1.47 10.32 -1.75
CA VAL A 155 -2.44 9.31 -2.19
C VAL A 155 -2.57 8.18 -1.17
N GLY A 156 -1.44 7.74 -0.61
CA GLY A 156 -1.40 6.75 0.46
C GLY A 156 -2.11 7.19 1.74
N ARG A 157 -2.04 8.49 2.08
CA ARG A 157 -2.59 9.04 3.33
C ARG A 157 -4.07 9.35 3.24
N LEU A 158 -4.53 9.90 2.11
CA LEU A 158 -5.94 10.22 1.90
C LEU A 158 -6.81 8.96 1.70
N GLU A 159 -6.20 7.79 1.59
CA GLU A 159 -6.78 6.57 1.06
C GLU A 159 -7.18 6.69 -0.41
N VAL A 160 -6.78 5.71 -1.20
CA VAL A 160 -7.00 5.61 -2.64
C VAL A 160 -8.45 5.87 -3.08
N LEU A 161 -9.45 5.45 -2.30
CA LEU A 161 -10.87 5.64 -2.66
C LEU A 161 -11.29 7.11 -2.63
N THR A 162 -10.75 7.91 -1.71
CA THR A 162 -11.07 9.35 -1.66
C THR A 162 -10.40 10.09 -2.82
N VAL A 163 -9.18 9.68 -3.20
CA VAL A 163 -8.49 10.22 -4.37
C VAL A 163 -9.27 9.89 -5.65
N LEU A 164 -9.73 8.65 -5.79
CA LEU A 164 -10.59 8.25 -6.91
C LEU A 164 -11.92 9.01 -6.95
N ALA A 165 -12.53 9.27 -5.80
CA ALA A 165 -13.71 10.10 -5.70
C ALA A 165 -13.42 11.56 -6.11
N LEU A 166 -12.27 12.11 -5.69
CA LEU A 166 -11.85 13.46 -6.05
C LEU A 166 -11.50 13.59 -7.54
N LEU A 167 -11.12 12.52 -8.23
CA LEU A 167 -10.92 12.56 -9.68
C LEU A 167 -12.24 12.54 -10.48
N ARG A 168 -13.37 12.24 -9.84
CA ARG A 168 -14.69 12.22 -10.51
C ARG A 168 -15.26 13.64 -10.59
N PRO A 169 -15.46 14.20 -11.81
CA PRO A 169 -16.00 15.56 -11.97
C PRO A 169 -17.41 15.75 -11.40
N GLU A 170 -18.16 14.65 -11.23
CA GLU A 170 -19.48 14.63 -10.58
C GLU A 170 -19.42 15.11 -9.12
N VAL A 171 -18.36 14.72 -8.38
CA VAL A 171 -18.15 15.16 -7.00
C VAL A 171 -17.94 16.68 -6.94
N TRP A 172 -17.21 17.24 -7.91
CA TRP A 172 -16.98 18.68 -7.99
C TRP A 172 -18.22 19.47 -8.36
N ARG A 173 -19.14 18.90 -9.15
CA ARG A 173 -20.41 19.55 -9.49
C ARG A 173 -21.37 19.61 -8.31
N MET A 174 -21.37 18.57 -7.46
CA MET A 174 -22.20 18.51 -6.27
C MET A 174 -21.72 19.44 -5.16
N MET A 175 -20.42 19.79 -5.16
CA MET A 175 -19.78 20.64 -4.16
C MET A 175 -19.80 22.14 -4.51
N ARG A 176 -20.50 22.54 -5.58
CA ARG A 176 -20.83 23.94 -5.87
C ARG A 176 -21.95 24.36 -4.91
N TRP A 177 -21.54 24.94 -3.78
CA TRP A 177 -22.40 25.68 -2.86
C TRP A 177 -23.01 26.90 -3.54
#